data_AF-A0A2V9SB50-F1
#
_entry.id   AF-A0A2V9SB50-F1
#
_cell.length_a   1.000
_cell.length_b   1.000
_cell.length_c   1.000
_cell.angle_alpha   90.00
_cell.angle_beta   90.00
_cell.angle_gamma   90.00
#
_symmetry.space_group_name_H-M   'P 1'
#
loop_
_entity.id
_entity.type
_entity.pdbx_description
1 polymer ?
#
loop_
_entity_poly.entity_id
_entity_poly.type
_entity_poly.pdbx_seq_one_letter_code
_entity_poly.pdbx_strand_id
1 'polypeptide(L)' 'MNGDIVAKLAEIEQVLADPAASFWLKGALSSALDRDPVDAANDAEVLAQLLDRRCQEILSRG' A
#
# COMPACT_ATOMS: atom_id res chain seq x y z
N MET A 1 13.69 15.50 14.33
CA MET A 1 13.38 14.92 13.01
C MET A 1 13.52 13.40 12.93
N ASN A 2 14.01 12.68 13.96
CA ASN A 2 14.14 11.21 13.90
C ASN A 2 12.90 10.41 14.36
N GLY A 3 11.93 11.01 15.05
CA GLY A 3 10.79 10.27 15.60
C GLY A 3 9.75 9.85 14.56
N ASP A 4 9.52 10.67 13.53
CA ASP A 4 8.47 10.45 12.53
C ASP A 4 8.82 9.33 11.53
N ILE A 5 10.10 9.22 11.17
CA ILE A 5 10.60 8.15 10.30
C ILE A 5 10.48 6.79 11.01
N VAL A 6 10.84 6.72 12.30
CA VAL A 6 10.74 5.48 13.09
C VAL A 6 9.29 5.05 13.25
N ALA A 7 8.36 6.00 13.46
CA ALA A 7 6.93 5.70 13.56
C ALA A 7 6.37 5.12 12.26
N LYS A 8 6.70 5.70 11.10
CA LYS A 8 6.25 5.19 9.79
C LYS A 8 6.77 3.80 9.46
N LEU A 9 8.01 3.50 9.81
CA LEU A 9 8.56 2.14 9.63
C LEU A 9 7.84 1.13 10.54
N ALA A 10 7.47 1.53 11.77
CA ALA A 10 6.68 0.68 12.66
C ALA A 10 5.26 0.40 12.13
N GLU A 11 4.64 1.33 11.39
CA GLU A 11 3.34 1.09 10.74
C GLU A 11 3.44 0.05 9.61
N ILE A 12 4.51 0.10 8.82
CA ILE A 12 4.79 -0.88 7.76
C ILE A 12 4.94 -2.28 8.35
N GLU A 13 5.75 -2.40 9.41
CA GLU A 13 5.95 -3.68 10.11
C GLU A 13 4.65 -4.23 10.70
N GLN A 14 3.79 -3.36 11.25
CA GLN A 14 2.47 -3.76 11.77
C GLN A 14 1.59 -4.35 10.67
N VAL A 15 1.51 -3.72 9.49
CA VAL A 15 0.72 -4.24 8.36
C VAL A 15 1.26 -5.59 7.88
N LEU A 16 2.58 -5.76 7.81
CA LEU A 16 3.19 -7.02 7.41
C LEU A 16 2.93 -8.14 8.44
N ALA A 17 2.95 -7.80 9.73
CA ALA A 17 2.71 -8.74 10.83
C ALA A 17 1.23 -9.09 11.04
N ASP A 18 0.29 -8.20 10.68
CA ASP A 18 -1.13 -8.37 10.97
C ASP A 18 -1.75 -9.56 10.20
N PRO A 19 -2.15 -10.66 10.85
CA PRO A 19 -2.74 -11.82 10.16
C PRO A 19 -4.07 -11.52 9.46
N ALA A 20 -4.76 -10.43 9.81
CA ALA A 20 -5.99 -9.99 9.16
C ALA A 20 -5.74 -9.21 7.86
N ALA A 21 -4.54 -8.63 7.68
CA ALA A 21 -4.18 -7.93 6.46
C ALA A 21 -4.09 -8.92 5.28
N SER A 22 -4.66 -8.53 4.14
CA SER A 22 -4.72 -9.40 2.97
C SER A 22 -3.32 -9.77 2.46
N PHE A 23 -3.15 -11.03 2.01
CA PHE A 23 -1.88 -11.49 1.42
C PHE A 23 -1.43 -10.63 0.24
N TRP A 24 -2.37 -10.12 -0.56
CA TRP A 24 -2.05 -9.24 -1.67
C TRP A 24 -1.43 -7.92 -1.19
N LEU A 25 -2.04 -7.27 -0.18
CA LEU A 25 -1.52 -6.03 0.39
C LEU A 25 -0.13 -6.23 0.99
N LYS A 26 0.07 -7.32 1.73
CA LYS A 26 1.39 -7.66 2.30
C LYS A 26 2.44 -7.87 1.21
N GLY A 27 2.13 -8.63 0.16
CA GLY A 27 3.05 -8.85 -0.95
C GLY A 27 3.39 -7.56 -1.71
N ALA A 28 2.39 -6.71 -1.95
CA ALA A 28 2.58 -5.41 -2.58
C ALA A 28 3.48 -4.51 -1.72
N LEU A 29 3.22 -4.42 -0.41
CA LEU A 29 4.03 -3.65 0.53
C LEU A 29 5.46 -4.20 0.61
N SER A 30 5.65 -5.51 0.76
CA SER A 30 6.99 -6.12 0.81
C SER A 30 7.80 -5.83 -0.46
N SER A 31 7.20 -5.98 -1.65
CA SER A 31 7.91 -5.69 -2.91
C SER A 31 8.19 -4.21 -3.14
N ALA A 32 7.38 -3.31 -2.57
CA ALA A 32 7.60 -1.87 -2.63
C ALA A 32 8.82 -1.43 -1.80
N LEU A 33 9.14 -2.12 -0.69
CA LEU A 33 10.25 -1.78 0.19
C LEU A 33 11.64 -2.01 -0.42
N ASP A 34 11.73 -2.86 -1.45
CA ASP A 34 12.99 -3.14 -2.16
C ASP A 34 13.29 -2.12 -3.29
N ARG A 35 12.39 -1.16 -3.52
CA ARG A 35 12.46 -0.19 -4.63
C ARG A 35 12.91 1.20 -4.16
N ASP A 36 13.19 2.08 -5.12
CA ASP A 36 13.27 3.52 -4.81
C ASP A 36 11.96 3.99 -4.15
N PRO A 37 12.02 4.66 -2.99
CA PRO A 37 10.83 5.00 -2.23
C PRO A 37 9.92 6.03 -2.93
N VAL A 38 10.48 6.88 -3.81
CA VAL A 38 9.69 7.86 -4.57
C VAL A 38 8.90 7.15 -5.67
N ASP A 39 9.56 6.25 -6.41
CA ASP A 39 8.89 5.46 -7.45
C ASP A 39 7.83 4.52 -6.86
N ALA A 40 8.15 3.86 -5.74
CA ALA A 40 7.23 2.95 -5.07
C ALA A 40 5.95 3.66 -4.58
N ALA A 41 6.09 4.85 -4.00
CA ALA A 41 4.96 5.64 -3.54
C ALA A 41 4.08 6.12 -4.71
N ASN A 42 4.70 6.63 -5.78
CA ASN A 42 3.97 7.10 -6.97
C ASN A 42 3.20 5.96 -7.65
N ASP A 43 3.81 4.79 -7.81
CA ASP A 43 3.15 3.63 -8.41
C ASP A 43 1.99 3.11 -7.55
N ALA A 44 2.16 3.12 -6.22
CA ALA A 44 1.10 2.73 -5.30
C ALA A 44 -0.11 3.67 -5.40
N GLU A 45 0.12 4.98 -5.55
CA GLU A 45 -0.96 5.94 -5.76
C GLU A 45 -1.70 5.69 -7.08
N VAL A 46 -0.96 5.49 -8.19
CA VAL A 46 -1.55 5.15 -9.49
C VAL A 46 -2.38 3.87 -9.40
N LEU A 47 -1.84 2.83 -8.75
CA LEU A 47 -2.53 1.56 -8.56
C LEU A 47 -3.83 1.75 -7.77
N ALA A 48 -3.81 2.49 -6.66
CA ALA A 48 -4.99 2.77 -5.86
C ALA A 48 -6.09 3.48 -6.69
N GLN A 49 -5.71 4.49 -7.48
CA GLN A 49 -6.65 5.21 -8.35
C GLN A 49 -7.28 4.30 -9.42
N LEU A 50 -6.50 3.39 -10.02
CA LEU A 50 -7.01 2.45 -11.02
C LEU A 50 -8.01 1.45 -10.40
N LEU A 51 -7.69 0.93 -9.22
CA LEU A 51 -8.56 -0.02 -8.51
C LEU A 51 -9.86 0.65 -8.04
N ASP A 52 -9.78 1.90 -7.55
CA ASP A 52 -10.94 2.68 -7.14
C ASP A 52 -11.89 2.95 -8.32
N ARG A 53 -11.37 3.46 -9.45
CA ARG A 53 -12.17 3.67 -10.67
C ARG A 53 -12.86 2.38 -11.13
N ARG A 54 -12.12 1.27 -11.15
CA ARG A 54 -12.68 -0.04 -11.49
C ARG A 54 -13.79 -0.47 -10.52
N CYS A 55 -13.60 -0.25 -9.23
CA CYS A 55 -14.60 -0.55 -8.21
C CYS A 55 -15.89 0.26 -8.44
N GLN A 56 -15.75 1.57 -8.64
CA GLN A 56 -16.86 2.47 -8.93
C GLN A 56 -17.61 2.09 -10.20
N GLU A 57 -16.90 1.71 -11.27
CA GLU A 57 -17.51 1.24 -12.51
C GLU A 57 -18.30 -0.06 -12.32
N ILE A 58 -17.82 -0.98 -11.48
CA ILE A 58 -18.54 -2.23 -11.18
C ILE A 58 -19.80 -1.93 -10.35
N LEU A 59 -19.68 -1.07 -9.32
CA LEU A 59 -20.79 -0.75 -8.42
C LEU A 59 -21.86 0.13 -9.08
N SER A 60 -21.49 1.04 -9.98
CA SER A 60 -22.44 1.89 -10.71
C SER A 60 -23.20 1.17 -11.84
N ARG A 61 -22.79 -0.06 -12.18
CA ARG A 61 -23.44 -0.92 -13.19
C ARG A 61 -24.42 -1.93 -12.57
N GLY A 62 -24.58 -1.97 -11.25
CA GLY A 62 -25.57 -2.77 -10.52
C GLY A 62 -26.80 -1.95 -10.15
#